data_AF-A0A9N9NHQ7-F1
#
_entry.id   AF-A0A9N9NHQ7-F1
#
_cell.length_a   1.000
_cell.length_b   1.000
_cell.length_c   1.000
_cell.angle_alpha   90.00
_cell.angle_beta   90.00
_cell.angle_gamma   90.00
#
_symmetry.space_group_name_H-M   'P 1'
#
loop_
_entity.id
_entity.type
_entity.pdbx_description
1 polymer ?
#
loop_
_entity_poly.entity_id
_entity_poly.type
_entity_poly.pdbx_seq_one_letter_code
_entity_poly.pdbx_strand_id
1 'polypeptide(L)'
;LTLVGYRFHRIRLYIYYLLCFLSGGLLYLLSRWLPKLWIWWVGNACEMKKAEWLLVENQWGEISIEKVQRKFYGGTVASIFPSDLLEESDIAKLGTNHMAEETLHLMHYFDHRHLRFIFHPWLGRFLQHGYWKDPSWTNIRSLKTGISREIHNEREVIFGANLIDVEGKSTSQLLYDEVLHPFYIFQIFSIILWCTDEYYYYAICIFIISVTSVTSTLIETKQTLKRLREMSRFVCDVRVFRGGLWRVVSSEDLVPGDIFEISDPNLHIFPCDALLLAGDCIVNESMLTGESIPVSKLPITDTVLQMLDFSSPNFSPDDL
;
A
#
# COMPACT_ATOMS: atom_id res chain seq x y z
N LEU A 1 -1.54 9.05 12.87
CA LEU A 1 -1.53 9.55 11.48
C LEU A 1 -2.59 10.62 11.35
N THR A 2 -2.23 11.82 10.91
CA THR A 2 -3.20 12.88 10.57
C THR A 2 -3.39 12.88 9.05
N LEU A 3 -4.66 12.86 8.61
CA LEU A 3 -5.01 12.82 7.19
C LEU A 3 -5.78 14.08 6.83
N VAL A 4 -5.31 14.79 5.80
CA VAL A 4 -5.98 16.01 5.29
C VAL A 4 -6.20 15.91 3.79
N GLY A 5 -7.45 16.08 3.36
CA GLY A 5 -7.86 16.05 1.95
C GLY A 5 -7.63 17.37 1.23
N TYR A 6 -6.99 17.30 0.07
CA TYR A 6 -6.77 18.45 -0.79
C TYR A 6 -7.32 18.22 -2.20
N ARG A 7 -7.69 19.34 -2.83
CA ARG A 7 -8.09 19.40 -4.25
C ARG A 7 -7.20 20.40 -4.99
N PHE A 8 -6.89 20.11 -6.25
CA PHE A 8 -6.14 21.04 -7.08
C PHE A 8 -6.97 22.28 -7.42
N HIS A 9 -6.46 23.45 -7.06
CA HIS A 9 -7.03 24.70 -7.56
C HIS A 9 -6.45 25.00 -8.96
N ARG A 10 -7.19 24.64 -10.01
CA ARG A 10 -6.72 24.72 -11.42
C ARG A 10 -6.03 26.05 -11.77
N ILE A 11 -6.62 27.20 -11.40
CA ILE A 11 -6.04 28.52 -11.70
C ILE A 11 -4.68 28.72 -11.00
N ARG A 12 -4.57 28.40 -9.69
CA ARG A 12 -3.32 28.53 -8.93
C ARG A 12 -2.26 27.58 -9.47
N LEU A 13 -2.66 26.37 -9.89
CA LEU A 13 -1.79 25.41 -10.54
C LEU A 13 -1.23 25.94 -11.88
N TYR A 14 -2.07 26.55 -12.71
CA TYR A 14 -1.60 27.17 -13.96
C TYR A 14 -0.66 28.37 -13.71
N ILE A 15 -0.99 29.22 -12.74
CA ILE A 15 -0.11 30.33 -12.32
C ILE A 15 1.22 29.80 -11.81
N TYR A 16 1.21 28.73 -11.01
CA TYR A 16 2.41 28.06 -10.53
C TYR A 16 3.27 27.56 -11.69
N TYR A 17 2.70 26.86 -12.68
CA TYR A 17 3.46 26.42 -13.85
C TYR A 17 4.02 27.58 -14.68
N LEU A 18 3.25 28.66 -14.84
CA LEU A 18 3.72 29.86 -15.53
C LEU A 18 4.91 30.50 -14.80
N LEU A 19 4.86 30.60 -13.47
CA LEU A 19 5.96 31.14 -12.67
C LEU A 19 7.17 30.22 -12.63
N CYS A 20 6.96 28.90 -12.60
CA CYS A 20 8.04 27.93 -12.80
C CYS A 20 8.76 28.15 -14.13
N PHE A 21 8.00 28.38 -15.21
CA PHE A 21 8.57 28.66 -16.53
C PHE A 21 9.33 30.00 -16.56
N LEU A 22 8.73 31.07 -16.03
CA LEU A 22 9.35 32.40 -15.97
C LEU A 22 10.62 32.45 -15.10
N SER A 23 10.66 31.67 -14.02
CA SER A 23 11.82 31.57 -13.12
C SER A 23 12.94 30.64 -13.63
N GLY A 24 12.79 30.07 -14.84
CA GLY A 24 13.74 29.08 -15.36
C GLY A 24 13.78 27.78 -14.54
N GLY A 25 12.73 27.46 -13.78
CA GLY A 25 12.63 26.26 -12.94
C GLY A 25 13.08 26.44 -11.49
N LEU A 26 13.56 27.63 -11.09
CA LEU A 26 14.02 27.87 -9.71
C LEU A 26 12.87 27.72 -8.69
N LEU A 27 11.68 28.21 -9.04
CA LEU A 27 10.48 28.08 -8.21
C LEU A 27 10.04 26.61 -8.06
N TYR A 28 10.20 25.82 -9.13
CA TYR A 28 9.93 24.39 -9.10
C TYR A 28 10.87 23.66 -8.14
N LEU A 29 12.17 23.95 -8.18
CA LEU A 29 13.16 23.38 -7.27
C LEU A 29 12.87 23.67 -5.81
N LEU A 30 12.60 24.94 -5.49
CA LEU A 30 12.23 25.35 -4.14
C LEU A 30 10.98 24.62 -3.64
N SER A 31 9.96 24.51 -4.50
CA SER A 31 8.70 23.82 -4.15
C SER A 31 8.89 22.31 -3.96
N ARG A 32 9.83 21.69 -4.68
CA ARG A 32 10.20 20.28 -4.55
C ARG A 32 10.92 20.01 -3.23
N TRP A 33 11.81 20.90 -2.82
CA TRP A 33 12.55 20.76 -1.55
C TRP A 33 11.74 21.16 -0.32
N LEU A 34 10.79 22.09 -0.49
CA LEU A 34 9.89 22.55 0.57
C LEU A 34 8.43 22.22 0.19
N PRO A 35 7.99 20.96 0.38
CA PRO A 35 6.66 20.51 -0.04
C PRO A 35 5.52 21.32 0.59
N LYS A 36 5.73 21.87 1.80
CA LYS A 36 4.76 22.75 2.47
C LYS A 36 4.42 24.00 1.64
N LEU A 37 5.40 24.61 0.97
CA LEU A 37 5.18 25.77 0.10
C LEU A 37 4.32 25.40 -1.11
N TRP A 38 4.61 24.24 -1.71
CA TRP A 38 3.84 23.72 -2.83
C TRP A 38 2.39 23.43 -2.44
N ILE A 39 2.18 22.75 -1.32
CA ILE A 39 0.85 22.43 -0.77
C ILE A 39 0.05 23.70 -0.53
N TRP A 40 0.64 24.70 0.14
CA TRP A 40 -0.02 25.96 0.45
C TRP A 40 -0.47 26.71 -0.80
N TRP A 41 0.31 26.64 -1.87
CA TRP A 41 0.00 27.34 -3.11
C TRP A 41 -1.05 26.61 -3.95
N VAL A 42 -0.81 25.32 -4.20
CA VAL A 42 -1.54 24.52 -5.19
C VAL A 42 -2.80 23.87 -4.59
N GLY A 43 -2.76 23.53 -3.30
CA GLY A 43 -3.81 22.83 -2.59
C GLY A 43 -4.89 23.76 -2.04
N ASN A 44 -6.14 23.34 -2.20
CA ASN A 44 -7.25 23.85 -1.39
C ASN A 44 -7.76 22.72 -0.48
N ALA A 45 -7.86 22.99 0.82
CA ALA A 45 -8.38 22.02 1.78
C ALA A 45 -9.85 21.70 1.43
N CYS A 46 -10.21 20.42 1.46
CA CYS A 46 -11.54 19.97 1.08
C CYS A 46 -11.99 18.76 1.90
N GLU A 47 -13.28 18.47 1.85
CA GLU A 47 -13.86 17.25 2.41
C GLU A 47 -13.20 16.01 1.80
N MET A 48 -12.93 15.01 2.65
CA MET A 48 -12.27 13.76 2.27
C MET A 48 -12.94 13.04 1.08
N LYS A 49 -14.27 13.16 0.96
CA LYS A 49 -15.05 12.59 -0.16
C LYS A 49 -14.63 13.13 -1.53
N LYS A 50 -14.24 14.41 -1.60
CA LYS A 50 -13.92 15.13 -2.84
C LYS A 50 -12.41 15.27 -3.07
N ALA A 51 -11.59 14.75 -2.15
CA ALA A 51 -10.14 14.83 -2.24
C ALA A 51 -9.63 14.18 -3.53
N GLU A 52 -8.66 14.84 -4.16
CA GLU A 52 -7.91 14.32 -5.31
C GLU A 52 -6.56 13.75 -4.84
N TRP A 53 -6.00 14.30 -3.77
CA TRP A 53 -4.80 13.84 -3.09
C TRP A 53 -4.92 14.11 -1.60
N LEU A 54 -4.14 13.37 -0.81
CA LEU A 54 -4.15 13.39 0.64
C LEU A 54 -2.76 13.75 1.15
N LEU A 55 -2.76 14.57 2.19
CA LEU A 55 -1.60 14.82 3.01
C LEU A 55 -1.64 13.85 4.19
N VAL A 56 -0.64 12.98 4.27
CA VAL A 56 -0.46 12.05 5.36
C VAL A 56 0.71 12.54 6.21
N GLU A 57 0.42 12.90 7.46
CA GLU A 57 1.43 13.35 8.41
C GLU A 57 1.60 12.33 9.54
N ASN A 58 2.85 11.95 9.77
CA ASN A 58 3.25 11.02 10.82
C ASN A 58 3.35 11.74 12.17
N GLN A 59 3.45 10.97 13.25
CA GLN A 59 3.65 11.50 14.61
C GLN A 59 4.92 12.36 14.77
N TRP A 60 5.91 12.18 13.89
CA TRP A 60 7.15 12.96 13.87
C TRP A 60 7.09 14.21 12.97
N GLY A 61 5.92 14.56 12.42
CA GLY A 61 5.75 15.70 11.51
C GLY A 61 6.33 15.48 10.10
N GLU A 62 6.70 14.24 9.77
CA GLU A 62 7.05 13.85 8.40
C GLU A 62 5.78 13.83 7.54
N ILE A 63 5.89 14.42 6.36
CA ILE A 63 4.77 14.63 5.45
C ILE A 63 4.96 13.77 4.21
N SER A 64 3.89 13.07 3.81
CA SER A 64 3.81 12.35 2.55
C SER A 64 2.54 12.75 1.79
N ILE A 65 2.65 12.83 0.47
CA ILE A 65 1.56 13.23 -0.43
C ILE A 65 1.15 11.99 -1.21
N GLU A 66 -0.07 11.53 -0.95
CA GLU A 66 -0.60 10.32 -1.58
C GLU A 66 -1.76 10.67 -2.50
N LYS A 67 -1.82 10.05 -3.68
CA LYS A 67 -2.90 10.28 -4.64
C LYS A 67 -4.09 9.39 -4.31
N VAL A 68 -5.30 9.97 -4.29
CA VAL A 68 -6.54 9.18 -4.12
C VAL A 68 -6.88 8.50 -5.43
N GLN A 69 -6.97 7.18 -5.40
CA GLN A 69 -7.42 6.34 -6.50
C GLN A 69 -8.93 6.08 -6.37
N ARG A 70 -9.60 5.91 -7.52
CA ARG A 70 -11.04 5.62 -7.59
C ARG A 70 -11.23 4.39 -8.47
N LYS A 71 -11.82 3.33 -7.91
CA LYS A 71 -12.17 2.10 -8.62
C LYS A 71 -13.69 1.91 -8.61
N PHE A 72 -14.21 1.31 -9.68
CA PHE A 72 -15.59 0.83 -9.69
C PHE A 72 -15.67 -0.43 -8.82
N TYR A 73 -16.66 -0.50 -7.93
CA TYR A 73 -16.80 -1.60 -6.97
C TYR A 73 -18.16 -2.29 -7.11
N GLY A 74 -19.26 -1.54 -6.92
CA GLY A 74 -20.61 -2.06 -7.11
C GLY A 74 -21.11 -3.03 -6.02
N GLY A 75 -20.30 -3.32 -5.00
CA GLY A 75 -20.68 -4.09 -3.81
C GLY A 75 -21.27 -3.23 -2.69
N THR A 76 -21.53 -3.83 -1.54
CA THR A 76 -22.10 -3.13 -0.36
C THR A 76 -21.03 -2.43 0.48
N VAL A 77 -21.39 -1.47 1.32
CA VAL A 77 -20.40 -0.87 2.24
C VAL A 77 -20.00 -1.84 3.35
N ALA A 78 -20.91 -2.72 3.80
CA ALA A 78 -20.63 -3.72 4.82
C ALA A 78 -19.56 -4.76 4.42
N SER A 79 -19.45 -5.09 3.13
CA SER A 79 -18.41 -6.00 2.64
C SER A 79 -17.00 -5.38 2.74
N ILE A 80 -16.88 -4.06 2.65
CA ILE A 80 -15.62 -3.33 2.87
C ILE A 80 -15.38 -3.06 4.37
N PHE A 81 -16.43 -2.66 5.10
CA PHE A 81 -16.34 -2.24 6.50
C PHE A 81 -17.26 -3.10 7.36
N PRO A 82 -16.80 -4.29 7.78
CA PRO A 82 -17.48 -5.08 8.81
C PRO A 82 -17.59 -4.28 10.11
N SER A 83 -18.59 -4.60 10.92
CA SER A 83 -18.84 -3.96 12.22
C SER A 83 -17.62 -3.96 13.13
N ASP A 84 -16.81 -5.02 13.06
CA ASP A 84 -15.65 -5.25 13.93
C ASP A 84 -14.52 -4.25 13.64
N LEU A 85 -14.50 -3.64 12.45
CA LEU A 85 -13.54 -2.59 12.08
C LEU A 85 -13.94 -1.20 12.60
N LEU A 86 -15.14 -1.04 13.16
CA LEU A 86 -15.68 0.24 13.60
C LEU A 86 -15.59 0.36 15.12
N GLU A 87 -15.08 1.49 15.60
CA GLU A 87 -15.09 1.80 17.03
C GLU A 87 -16.53 1.97 17.53
N GLU A 88 -16.80 1.69 18.81
CA GLU A 88 -18.13 1.89 19.42
C GLU A 88 -18.68 3.31 19.20
N SER A 89 -17.77 4.30 19.17
CA SER A 89 -18.11 5.70 18.92
C SER A 89 -18.58 5.97 17.48
N ASP A 90 -18.09 5.20 16.52
CA ASP A 90 -18.51 5.27 15.12
C ASP A 90 -19.85 4.58 14.93
N ILE A 91 -20.04 3.40 15.53
CA ILE A 91 -21.29 2.65 15.51
C ILE A 91 -22.43 3.53 16.06
N ALA A 92 -22.18 4.27 17.14
CA ALA A 92 -23.14 5.22 17.70
C ALA A 92 -23.49 6.39 16.74
N LYS A 93 -22.54 6.85 15.92
CA LYS A 93 -22.78 7.90 14.90
C LYS A 93 -23.51 7.39 13.66
N LEU A 94 -23.29 6.13 13.31
CA LEU A 94 -23.90 5.49 12.14
C LEU A 94 -25.40 5.22 12.34
N GLY A 95 -25.85 5.04 13.58
CA GLY A 95 -27.25 4.78 13.91
C GLY A 95 -27.69 3.37 13.50
N THR A 96 -28.47 2.71 14.35
CA THR A 96 -29.00 1.38 14.06
C THR A 96 -30.06 1.46 12.97
N ASN A 97 -29.78 0.79 11.85
CA ASN A 97 -30.69 0.36 10.78
C ASN A 97 -30.70 1.23 9.49
N HIS A 98 -30.42 0.53 8.38
CA HIS A 98 -30.59 0.87 6.96
C HIS A 98 -29.38 1.33 6.14
N MET A 99 -28.21 1.62 6.70
CA MET A 99 -27.08 2.10 5.88
C MET A 99 -26.10 1.00 5.42
N ALA A 100 -26.00 -0.13 6.12
CA ALA A 100 -25.03 -1.20 5.81
C ALA A 100 -25.23 -1.88 4.44
N GLU A 101 -26.45 -1.81 3.90
CA GLU A 101 -26.84 -2.47 2.63
C GLU A 101 -26.76 -1.54 1.41
N GLU A 102 -26.38 -0.27 1.56
CA GLU A 102 -26.24 0.61 0.41
C GLU A 102 -25.10 0.13 -0.52
N THR A 103 -25.39 0.10 -1.81
CA THR A 103 -24.42 -0.27 -2.83
C THR A 103 -23.48 0.90 -3.12
N LEU A 104 -22.18 0.64 -3.03
CA LEU A 104 -21.13 1.61 -3.28
C LEU A 104 -20.60 1.46 -4.71
N HIS A 105 -20.99 2.37 -5.60
CA HIS A 105 -20.56 2.33 -7.00
C HIS A 105 -19.06 2.62 -7.18
N LEU A 106 -18.51 3.57 -6.42
CA LEU A 106 -17.13 4.03 -6.53
C LEU A 106 -16.42 3.91 -5.18
N MET A 107 -15.38 3.08 -5.15
CA MET A 107 -14.47 2.94 -4.02
C MET A 107 -13.32 3.93 -4.17
N HIS A 108 -13.18 4.82 -3.19
CA HIS A 108 -12.02 5.71 -3.08
C HIS A 108 -11.03 5.09 -2.10
N TYR A 109 -9.78 4.90 -2.53
CA TYR A 109 -8.74 4.38 -1.67
C TYR A 109 -7.39 5.02 -2.00
N PHE A 110 -6.45 4.91 -1.08
CA PHE A 110 -5.05 5.19 -1.32
C PHE A 110 -4.21 4.20 -0.54
N ASP A 111 -3.01 3.92 -1.03
CA ASP A 111 -2.06 3.04 -0.37
C ASP A 111 -0.94 3.90 0.19
N HIS A 112 -0.65 3.78 1.49
CA HIS A 112 0.44 4.48 2.15
C HIS A 112 1.31 3.48 2.89
N ARG A 113 2.61 3.44 2.58
CA ARG A 113 3.56 2.45 3.13
C ARG A 113 3.03 1.01 3.04
N HIS A 114 2.46 0.66 1.88
CA HIS A 114 1.85 -0.65 1.60
C HIS A 114 0.59 -0.99 2.44
N LEU A 115 0.04 -0.03 3.19
CA LEU A 115 -1.25 -0.16 3.87
C LEU A 115 -2.35 0.52 3.07
N ARG A 116 -3.42 -0.21 2.80
CA ARG A 116 -4.59 0.32 2.09
C ARG A 116 -5.54 1.05 3.04
N PHE A 117 -5.90 2.26 2.65
CA PHE A 117 -6.89 3.09 3.32
C PHE A 117 -8.08 3.31 2.39
N ILE A 118 -9.29 3.05 2.88
CA ILE A 118 -10.53 3.15 2.09
C ILE A 118 -11.43 4.21 2.70
N PHE A 119 -12.03 5.04 1.86
CA PHE A 119 -12.95 6.09 2.30
C PHE A 119 -14.28 5.50 2.75
N HIS A 120 -14.69 5.82 3.97
CA HIS A 120 -15.99 5.44 4.49
C HIS A 120 -17.01 6.58 4.26
N PRO A 121 -18.10 6.37 3.48
CA PRO A 121 -19.01 7.42 3.04
C PRO A 121 -19.67 8.25 4.15
N TRP A 122 -20.11 7.61 5.23
CA TRP A 122 -20.92 8.26 6.28
C TRP A 122 -20.07 8.90 7.38
N LEU A 123 -19.04 8.18 7.86
CA LEU A 123 -18.04 8.74 8.77
C LEU A 123 -17.22 9.89 8.15
N GLY A 124 -17.12 9.96 6.83
CA GLY A 124 -16.42 11.04 6.14
C GLY A 124 -14.89 11.00 6.33
N ARG A 125 -14.33 9.84 6.70
CA ARG A 125 -12.88 9.62 6.93
C ARG A 125 -12.38 8.38 6.19
N PHE A 126 -11.08 8.30 6.00
CA PHE A 126 -10.42 7.09 5.49
C PHE A 126 -10.09 6.16 6.67
N LEU A 127 -10.39 4.88 6.52
CA LEU A 127 -10.10 3.84 7.50
C LEU A 127 -9.08 2.86 6.91
N GLN A 128 -8.21 2.33 7.76
CA GLN A 128 -7.26 1.29 7.39
C GLN A 128 -7.98 -0.04 7.22
N HIS A 129 -7.70 -0.76 6.13
CA HIS A 129 -8.34 -2.04 5.82
C HIS A 129 -7.44 -3.25 6.19
N GLY A 130 -6.66 -3.14 7.26
CA GLY A 130 -5.70 -4.18 7.67
C GLY A 130 -6.32 -5.31 8.52
N TYR A 131 -7.37 -4.99 9.27
CA TYR A 131 -7.96 -5.89 10.29
C TYR A 131 -9.32 -6.43 9.85
N TRP A 132 -9.48 -6.68 8.55
CA TRP A 132 -10.75 -7.06 7.99
C TRP A 132 -11.10 -8.51 8.36
N LYS A 133 -12.28 -8.70 8.94
CA LYS A 133 -12.91 -9.99 9.19
C LYS A 133 -14.22 -10.06 8.44
N ASP A 134 -14.42 -11.13 7.69
CA ASP A 134 -15.68 -11.34 6.99
C ASP A 134 -16.82 -11.58 8.00
N PRO A 135 -17.93 -10.82 7.94
CA PRO A 135 -19.10 -11.06 8.78
C PRO A 135 -19.70 -12.47 8.62
N SER A 136 -19.44 -13.14 7.50
CA SER A 136 -19.92 -14.50 7.26
C SER A 136 -19.19 -15.57 8.09
N TRP A 137 -18.01 -15.25 8.65
CA TRP A 137 -17.17 -16.18 9.43
C TRP A 137 -17.67 -16.37 10.86
N THR A 138 -18.87 -16.93 10.98
CA THR A 138 -19.52 -17.20 12.27
C THR A 138 -19.20 -18.59 12.81
N ASN A 139 -19.09 -19.58 11.92
CA ASN A 139 -18.85 -20.98 12.26
C ASN A 139 -17.87 -21.60 11.26
N ILE A 140 -17.11 -22.60 11.70
CA ILE A 140 -16.17 -23.36 10.87
C ILE A 140 -16.87 -24.04 9.70
N ARG A 141 -18.12 -24.48 9.87
CA ARG A 141 -18.90 -25.09 8.77
C ARG A 141 -19.11 -24.12 7.62
N SER A 142 -19.41 -22.86 7.91
CA SER A 142 -19.56 -21.80 6.92
C SER A 142 -18.24 -21.43 6.26
N LEU A 143 -17.13 -21.46 7.02
CA LEU A 143 -15.79 -21.29 6.45
C LEU A 143 -15.46 -22.40 5.45
N LYS A 144 -15.78 -23.67 5.77
CA LYS A 144 -15.45 -24.84 4.94
C LYS A 144 -16.19 -24.90 3.61
N THR A 145 -17.28 -24.16 3.42
CA THR A 145 -17.99 -24.13 2.13
C THR A 145 -17.21 -23.37 1.04
N GLY A 146 -16.20 -22.59 1.42
CA GLY A 146 -15.42 -21.75 0.51
C GLY A 146 -16.21 -20.56 -0.01
N ILE A 147 -15.57 -19.76 -0.86
CA ILE A 147 -16.18 -18.57 -1.44
C ILE A 147 -16.76 -18.84 -2.84
N SER A 148 -17.79 -18.06 -3.19
CA SER A 148 -18.34 -18.02 -4.54
C SER A 148 -17.48 -17.14 -5.45
N ARG A 149 -17.71 -17.21 -6.77
CA ARG A 149 -16.98 -16.39 -7.75
C ARG A 149 -17.33 -14.91 -7.63
N GLU A 150 -18.57 -14.60 -7.28
CA GLU A 150 -19.08 -13.25 -7.12
C GLU A 150 -18.38 -12.56 -5.93
N ILE A 151 -18.29 -13.25 -4.79
CA ILE A 151 -17.59 -12.77 -3.59
C ILE A 151 -16.08 -12.65 -3.86
N HIS A 152 -15.50 -13.60 -4.59
CA HIS A 152 -14.09 -13.54 -5.00
C HIS A 152 -13.81 -12.27 -5.81
N ASN A 153 -14.58 -12.01 -6.87
CA ASN A 153 -14.43 -10.81 -7.71
C ASN A 153 -14.61 -9.53 -6.89
N GLU A 154 -15.57 -9.50 -5.95
CA GLU A 154 -15.77 -8.36 -5.06
C GLU A 154 -14.53 -8.10 -4.20
N ARG A 155 -13.95 -9.15 -3.58
CA ARG A 155 -12.74 -9.05 -2.75
C ARG A 155 -11.50 -8.71 -3.55
N GLU A 156 -11.38 -9.23 -4.77
CA GLU A 156 -10.27 -8.90 -5.68
C GLU A 156 -10.24 -7.39 -5.96
N VAL A 157 -11.39 -6.72 -6.07
CA VAL A 157 -11.45 -5.27 -6.23
C VAL A 157 -10.99 -4.52 -4.97
N ILE A 158 -11.34 -5.03 -3.78
CA ILE A 158 -11.01 -4.41 -2.47
C ILE A 158 -9.53 -4.57 -2.13
N PHE A 159 -9.03 -5.81 -2.14
CA PHE A 159 -7.68 -6.17 -1.71
C PHE A 159 -6.65 -6.07 -2.85
N GLY A 160 -7.07 -6.33 -4.09
CA GLY A 160 -6.15 -6.49 -5.21
C GLY A 160 -5.45 -7.84 -5.18
N ALA A 161 -4.40 -7.97 -6.00
CA ALA A 161 -3.58 -9.18 -6.05
C ALA A 161 -2.79 -9.36 -4.74
N ASN A 162 -2.68 -10.62 -4.28
CA ASN A 162 -1.81 -11.02 -3.18
C ASN A 162 -0.34 -11.05 -3.65
N LEU A 163 0.21 -9.85 -3.88
CA LEU A 163 1.56 -9.67 -4.34
C LEU A 163 2.20 -8.42 -3.73
N ILE A 164 3.33 -8.61 -3.08
CA ILE A 164 4.18 -7.51 -2.62
C ILE A 164 5.10 -7.09 -3.77
N ASP A 165 4.59 -6.24 -4.67
CA ASP A 165 5.39 -5.67 -5.75
C ASP A 165 5.99 -4.34 -5.32
N VAL A 166 7.31 -4.31 -5.17
CA VAL A 166 8.06 -3.06 -5.00
C VAL A 166 8.07 -2.35 -6.35
N GLU A 167 7.32 -1.25 -6.45
CA GLU A 167 7.26 -0.46 -7.69
C GLU A 167 8.66 0.00 -8.12
N GLY A 168 9.11 -0.51 -9.27
CA GLY A 168 10.37 -0.12 -9.86
C GLY A 168 10.30 1.29 -10.43
N LYS A 169 11.05 2.25 -9.87
CA LYS A 169 11.23 3.54 -10.53
C LYS A 169 11.95 3.36 -11.87
N SER A 170 11.52 4.07 -12.90
CA SER A 170 12.20 4.04 -14.20
C SER A 170 13.59 4.70 -14.12
N THR A 171 14.52 4.29 -14.99
CA THR A 171 15.89 4.86 -15.00
C THR A 171 15.88 6.38 -15.24
N SER A 172 14.95 6.87 -16.06
CA SER A 172 14.79 8.32 -16.30
C SER A 172 14.24 9.07 -15.09
N GLN A 173 13.29 8.48 -14.36
CA GLN A 173 12.79 9.07 -13.11
C GLN A 173 13.87 9.11 -12.03
N LEU A 174 14.66 8.03 -11.89
CA LEU A 174 15.80 7.99 -10.96
C LEU A 174 16.84 9.05 -11.31
N LEU A 175 17.23 9.17 -12.59
CA LEU A 175 18.16 10.20 -13.05
C LEU A 175 17.62 11.61 -12.79
N TYR A 176 16.34 11.84 -13.05
CA TYR A 176 15.69 13.12 -12.77
C TYR A 176 15.66 13.46 -11.28
N ASP A 177 15.40 12.46 -10.43
CA ASP A 177 15.44 12.62 -8.98
C ASP A 177 16.85 12.96 -8.48
N GLU A 178 17.86 12.30 -9.04
CA GLU A 178 19.27 12.50 -8.68
C GLU A 178 19.79 13.88 -9.11
N VAL A 179 19.55 14.28 -10.37
CA VAL A 179 20.05 15.55 -10.92
C VAL A 179 19.45 16.77 -10.20
N LEU A 180 18.22 16.66 -9.70
CA LEU A 180 17.55 17.74 -8.96
C LEU A 180 17.87 17.73 -7.46
N HIS A 181 18.75 16.84 -7.01
CA HIS A 181 19.28 16.88 -5.66
C HIS A 181 20.11 18.16 -5.45
N PRO A 182 19.98 18.88 -4.32
CA PRO A 182 20.64 20.18 -4.09
C PRO A 182 22.14 20.20 -4.40
N PHE A 183 22.83 19.10 -4.09
CA PHE A 183 24.26 18.92 -4.37
C PHE A 183 24.59 19.03 -5.87
N TYR A 184 23.87 18.33 -6.75
CA TYR A 184 24.15 18.33 -8.18
C TYR A 184 23.76 19.65 -8.86
N ILE A 185 22.71 20.31 -8.36
CA ILE A 185 22.36 21.66 -8.83
C ILE A 185 23.47 22.66 -8.49
N PHE A 186 24.03 22.57 -7.28
CA PHE A 186 25.18 23.38 -6.90
C PHE A 186 26.42 23.09 -7.75
N GLN A 187 26.64 21.82 -8.13
CA GLN A 187 27.73 21.45 -9.04
C GLN A 187 27.54 22.05 -10.44
N ILE A 188 26.33 22.02 -11.00
CA ILE A 188 26.02 22.65 -12.30
C ILE A 188 26.29 24.15 -12.22
N PHE A 189 25.83 24.82 -11.17
CA PHE A 189 26.11 26.24 -10.94
C PHE A 189 27.61 26.53 -10.85
N SER A 190 28.36 25.69 -10.12
CA SER A 190 29.82 25.81 -10.00
C SER A 190 30.50 25.67 -11.36
N ILE A 191 30.10 24.69 -12.18
CA ILE A 191 30.66 24.50 -13.53
C ILE A 191 30.46 25.75 -14.39
N ILE A 192 29.26 26.36 -14.34
CA ILE A 192 28.96 27.60 -15.08
C ILE A 192 29.83 28.76 -14.61
N LEU A 193 30.03 28.92 -13.31
CA LEU A 193 30.86 29.96 -12.73
C LEU A 193 32.32 29.81 -13.18
N TRP A 194 32.90 28.62 -13.03
CA TRP A 194 34.29 28.35 -13.46
C TRP A 194 34.48 28.53 -14.98
N CYS A 195 33.47 28.21 -15.81
CA CYS A 195 33.51 28.50 -17.24
C CYS A 195 33.47 30.01 -17.54
N THR A 196 32.76 30.80 -16.74
CA THR A 196 32.67 32.26 -16.91
C THR A 196 33.99 32.94 -16.56
N ASP A 197 34.70 32.41 -15.56
CA ASP A 197 36.02 32.89 -15.16
C ASP A 197 37.18 32.27 -16.00
N GLU A 198 36.87 31.68 -17.16
CA GLU A 198 37.83 31.07 -18.10
C GLU A 198 38.68 29.89 -17.55
N TYR A 199 38.28 29.33 -16.41
CA TYR A 199 38.94 28.21 -15.74
C TYR A 199 38.40 26.85 -16.20
N TYR A 200 38.51 26.56 -17.50
CA TYR A 200 37.91 25.38 -18.13
C TYR A 200 38.41 24.04 -17.57
N TYR A 201 39.67 23.95 -17.14
CA TYR A 201 40.24 22.71 -16.59
C TYR A 201 39.51 22.24 -15.33
N TYR A 202 39.22 23.15 -14.39
CA TYR A 202 38.48 22.81 -13.17
C TYR A 202 37.03 22.45 -13.48
N ALA A 203 36.38 23.17 -14.40
CA ALA A 203 35.02 22.88 -14.84
C ALA A 203 34.89 21.47 -15.45
N ILE A 204 35.83 21.07 -16.31
CA ILE A 204 35.86 19.73 -16.92
C ILE A 204 36.09 18.64 -15.86
N CYS A 205 37.01 18.85 -14.91
CA CYS A 205 37.25 17.92 -13.81
C CYS A 205 35.99 17.69 -12.97
N ILE A 206 35.31 18.76 -12.56
CA ILE A 206 34.06 18.66 -11.79
C ILE A 206 32.98 17.94 -12.60
N PHE A 207 32.87 18.24 -13.90
CA PHE A 207 31.92 17.56 -14.78
C PHE A 207 32.16 16.04 -14.84
N ILE A 208 33.40 15.60 -15.06
CA ILE A 208 33.74 14.17 -15.14
C ILE A 208 33.45 13.46 -13.82
N ILE A 209 33.84 14.07 -12.69
CA ILE A 209 33.60 13.49 -11.36
C ILE A 209 32.10 13.42 -11.07
N SER A 210 31.34 14.45 -11.42
CA SER A 210 29.89 14.50 -11.25
C SER A 210 29.19 13.41 -12.08
N VAL A 211 29.53 13.29 -13.36
CA VAL A 211 28.93 12.28 -14.25
C VAL A 211 29.24 10.86 -13.78
N THR A 212 30.48 10.58 -13.37
CA THR A 212 30.86 9.26 -12.86
C THR A 212 30.16 8.95 -11.53
N SER A 213 30.05 9.94 -10.64
CA SER A 213 29.30 9.83 -9.38
C SER A 213 27.82 9.51 -9.61
N VAL A 214 27.11 10.31 -10.41
CA VAL A 214 25.68 10.08 -10.74
C VAL A 214 25.46 8.73 -11.39
N THR A 215 26.35 8.33 -12.30
CA THR A 215 26.22 7.03 -12.99
C THR A 215 26.40 5.88 -12.00
N SER A 216 27.38 5.97 -11.10
CA SER A 216 27.63 4.96 -10.07
C SER A 216 26.44 4.85 -9.11
N THR A 217 25.94 5.98 -8.59
CA THR A 217 24.79 5.96 -7.66
C THR A 217 23.55 5.41 -8.34
N LEU A 218 23.28 5.75 -9.60
CA LEU A 218 22.14 5.20 -10.34
C LEU A 218 22.24 3.68 -10.55
N ILE A 219 23.42 3.17 -10.89
CA ILE A 219 23.62 1.72 -11.07
C ILE A 219 23.40 0.99 -9.74
N GLU A 220 24.02 1.47 -8.66
CA GLU A 220 23.90 0.88 -7.32
C GLU A 220 22.44 0.89 -6.84
N THR A 221 21.76 2.02 -6.98
CA THR A 221 20.34 2.16 -6.60
C THR A 221 19.45 1.21 -7.39
N LYS A 222 19.69 1.08 -8.71
CA LYS A 222 18.91 0.19 -9.58
C LYS A 222 19.18 -1.28 -9.27
N GLN A 223 20.42 -1.66 -9.01
CA GLN A 223 20.78 -3.03 -8.63
C GLN A 223 20.16 -3.40 -7.28
N THR A 224 20.19 -2.47 -6.32
CA THR A 224 19.58 -2.64 -5.00
C THR A 224 18.06 -2.82 -5.12
N LEU A 225 17.38 -1.95 -5.88
CA LEU A 225 15.93 -2.05 -6.10
C LEU A 225 15.54 -3.36 -6.81
N LYS A 226 16.33 -3.79 -7.80
CA LYS A 226 16.11 -5.06 -8.49
C LYS A 226 16.25 -6.25 -7.53
N ARG A 227 17.30 -6.26 -6.72
CA ARG A 227 17.54 -7.32 -5.73
C ARG A 227 16.43 -7.38 -4.69
N LEU A 228 15.98 -6.22 -4.19
CA LEU A 228 14.84 -6.15 -3.26
C LEU A 228 13.57 -6.72 -3.90
N ARG A 229 13.28 -6.38 -5.15
CA ARG A 229 12.11 -6.89 -5.88
C ARG A 229 12.17 -8.40 -6.10
N GLU A 230 13.34 -8.93 -6.44
CA GLU A 230 13.53 -10.39 -6.62
C GLU A 230 13.39 -11.16 -5.30
N MET A 231 13.81 -10.57 -4.19
CA MET A 231 13.63 -11.16 -2.85
C MET A 231 12.19 -11.06 -2.35
N SER A 232 11.44 -10.01 -2.70
CA SER A 232 10.08 -9.80 -2.21
C SER A 232 9.02 -10.51 -3.05
N ARG A 233 9.27 -10.74 -4.34
CA ARG A 233 8.30 -11.36 -5.24
C ARG A 233 8.33 -12.88 -5.09
N PHE A 234 7.38 -13.41 -4.34
CA PHE A 234 7.11 -14.84 -4.23
C PHE A 234 5.77 -15.16 -4.90
N VAL A 235 5.78 -16.12 -5.84
CA VAL A 235 4.59 -16.58 -6.57
C VAL A 235 4.66 -18.09 -6.70
N CYS A 236 3.58 -18.79 -6.38
CA CYS A 236 3.47 -20.23 -6.52
C CYS A 236 2.06 -20.63 -7.00
N ASP A 237 1.93 -21.83 -7.54
CA ASP A 237 0.64 -22.40 -7.89
C ASP A 237 0.00 -23.05 -6.66
N VAL A 238 -1.27 -22.72 -6.41
CA VAL A 238 -2.01 -23.12 -5.21
C VAL A 238 -3.33 -23.75 -5.62
N ARG A 239 -3.66 -24.90 -5.02
CA ARG A 239 -4.95 -25.57 -5.25
C ARG A 239 -6.00 -24.99 -4.31
N VAL A 240 -6.94 -24.23 -4.87
CA VAL A 240 -8.01 -23.53 -4.15
C VAL A 240 -9.38 -24.18 -4.35
N PHE A 241 -10.24 -24.09 -3.34
CA PHE A 241 -11.63 -24.54 -3.39
C PHE A 241 -12.57 -23.34 -3.59
N ARG A 242 -13.10 -23.18 -4.81
CA ARG A 242 -14.00 -22.06 -5.18
C ARG A 242 -15.26 -22.56 -5.85
N GLY A 243 -16.43 -22.17 -5.33
CA GLY A 243 -17.73 -22.57 -5.88
C GLY A 243 -17.94 -24.08 -5.94
N GLY A 244 -17.47 -24.81 -4.92
CA GLY A 244 -17.65 -26.27 -4.81
C GLY A 244 -16.66 -27.12 -5.58
N LEU A 245 -15.68 -26.52 -6.27
CA LEU A 245 -14.71 -27.23 -7.11
C LEU A 245 -13.28 -26.82 -6.76
N TRP A 246 -12.38 -27.80 -6.73
CA TRP A 246 -10.94 -27.57 -6.62
C TRP A 246 -10.34 -27.12 -7.95
N ARG A 247 -9.51 -26.07 -7.93
CA ARG A 247 -8.81 -25.54 -9.10
C ARG A 247 -7.42 -25.09 -8.72
N VAL A 248 -6.47 -25.16 -9.65
CA VAL A 248 -5.14 -24.60 -9.46
C VAL A 248 -5.14 -23.16 -9.96
N VAL A 249 -4.67 -22.23 -9.14
CA VAL A 249 -4.56 -20.79 -9.45
C VAL A 249 -3.22 -20.27 -8.97
N SER A 250 -2.79 -19.12 -9.49
CA SER A 250 -1.61 -18.42 -8.98
C SER A 250 -1.86 -17.90 -7.56
N SER A 251 -0.84 -17.90 -6.71
CA SER A 251 -0.91 -17.30 -5.37
C SER A 251 -1.21 -15.81 -5.39
N GLU A 252 -0.96 -15.12 -6.51
CA GLU A 252 -1.29 -13.71 -6.73
C GLU A 252 -2.81 -13.47 -6.75
N ASP A 253 -3.61 -14.48 -7.14
CA ASP A 253 -5.06 -14.38 -7.28
C ASP A 253 -5.82 -14.76 -5.99
N LEU A 254 -5.09 -15.06 -4.91
CA LEU A 254 -5.67 -15.39 -3.61
C LEU A 254 -6.28 -14.15 -2.98
N VAL A 255 -7.50 -14.30 -2.46
CA VAL A 255 -8.18 -13.27 -1.69
C VAL A 255 -8.54 -13.82 -0.30
N PRO A 256 -8.71 -12.96 0.71
CA PRO A 256 -9.16 -13.39 2.03
C PRO A 256 -10.43 -14.25 1.95
N GLY A 257 -10.42 -15.42 2.59
CA GLY A 257 -11.51 -16.40 2.57
C GLY A 257 -11.40 -17.50 1.51
N ASP A 258 -10.41 -17.45 0.62
CA ASP A 258 -10.06 -18.62 -0.18
C ASP A 258 -9.59 -19.77 0.73
N ILE A 259 -10.01 -20.98 0.38
CA ILE A 259 -9.53 -22.21 1.02
C ILE A 259 -8.55 -22.86 0.06
N PHE A 260 -7.36 -23.21 0.54
CA PHE A 260 -6.39 -23.97 -0.23
C PHE A 260 -5.91 -25.22 0.50
N GLU A 261 -5.50 -26.22 -0.28
CA GLU A 261 -4.96 -27.48 0.22
C GLU A 261 -3.46 -27.34 0.50
N ILE A 262 -3.06 -27.55 1.77
CA ILE A 262 -1.66 -27.50 2.20
C ILE A 262 -0.91 -28.78 1.84
N SER A 263 -1.62 -29.90 1.66
CA SER A 263 -1.05 -31.21 1.34
C SER A 263 -0.52 -31.33 -0.08
N ASP A 264 -0.68 -30.31 -0.94
CA ASP A 264 -0.14 -30.34 -2.30
C ASP A 264 1.40 -30.37 -2.24
N PRO A 265 2.06 -31.39 -2.83
CA PRO A 265 3.52 -31.50 -2.77
C PRO A 265 4.26 -30.34 -3.43
N ASN A 266 3.58 -29.54 -4.26
CA ASN A 266 4.17 -28.36 -4.88
C ASN A 266 4.20 -27.14 -3.93
N LEU A 267 3.46 -27.18 -2.82
CA LEU A 267 3.37 -26.08 -1.85
C LEU A 267 4.43 -26.24 -0.75
N HIS A 268 5.61 -25.66 -0.97
CA HIS A 268 6.71 -25.71 0.02
C HIS A 268 6.74 -24.52 0.99
N ILE A 269 6.16 -23.39 0.58
CA ILE A 269 6.15 -22.14 1.33
C ILE A 269 4.72 -21.62 1.32
N PHE A 270 4.26 -21.15 2.48
CA PHE A 270 2.93 -20.55 2.59
C PHE A 270 2.88 -19.21 1.85
N PRO A 271 1.93 -19.01 0.91
CA PRO A 271 1.85 -17.81 0.08
C PRO A 271 1.22 -16.60 0.78
N CYS A 272 0.56 -16.82 1.91
CA CYS A 272 -0.13 -15.81 2.71
C CYS A 272 -0.34 -16.33 4.13
N ASP A 273 -0.73 -15.43 5.04
CA ASP A 273 -1.17 -15.80 6.38
C ASP A 273 -2.50 -16.58 6.30
N ALA A 274 -2.57 -17.73 6.98
CA ALA A 274 -3.67 -18.66 6.85
C ALA A 274 -4.10 -19.25 8.20
N LEU A 275 -5.39 -19.62 8.28
CA LEU A 275 -5.97 -20.34 9.40
C LEU A 275 -6.15 -21.82 9.04
N LEU A 276 -5.69 -22.72 9.91
CA LEU A 276 -5.85 -24.16 9.69
C LEU A 276 -7.29 -24.58 10.01
N LEU A 277 -8.04 -25.06 9.01
CA LEU A 277 -9.45 -25.44 9.16
C LEU A 277 -9.67 -26.95 9.44
N ALA A 278 -8.74 -27.79 9.04
CA ALA A 278 -8.82 -29.24 9.16
C ALA A 278 -7.43 -29.88 9.09
N GLY A 279 -7.26 -30.99 9.81
CA GLY A 279 -5.98 -31.70 9.92
C GLY A 279 -5.02 -31.05 10.92
N ASP A 280 -3.83 -31.63 11.00
CA ASP A 280 -2.69 -31.18 11.78
C ASP A 280 -1.51 -30.93 10.83
N CYS A 281 -0.68 -29.93 11.14
CA CYS A 281 0.53 -29.68 10.37
C CYS A 281 1.69 -29.25 11.27
N ILE A 282 2.90 -29.58 10.83
CA ILE A 282 4.13 -29.17 11.48
C ILE A 282 4.79 -28.15 10.55
N VAL A 283 4.96 -26.93 11.04
CA VAL A 283 5.46 -25.81 10.23
C VAL A 283 6.80 -25.33 10.76
N ASN A 284 7.66 -24.89 9.84
CA ASN A 284 8.92 -24.25 10.19
C ASN A 284 8.74 -22.73 10.16
N GLU A 285 8.79 -22.09 11.33
CA GLU A 285 8.66 -20.63 11.48
C GLU A 285 10.02 -19.91 11.53
N SER A 286 11.13 -20.60 11.26
CA SER A 286 12.49 -20.06 11.39
C SER A 286 12.74 -18.80 10.56
N MET A 287 12.02 -18.62 9.45
CA MET A 287 12.11 -17.41 8.63
C MET A 287 11.54 -16.16 9.31
N LEU A 288 10.58 -16.32 10.22
CA LEU A 288 9.88 -15.23 10.91
C LEU A 288 10.37 -15.06 12.35
N THR A 289 10.53 -16.15 13.09
CA THR A 289 10.89 -16.14 14.52
C THR A 289 12.40 -16.31 14.75
N GLY A 290 13.13 -16.87 13.78
CA GLY A 290 14.53 -17.25 13.94
C GLY A 290 14.75 -18.55 14.72
N GLU A 291 13.69 -19.17 15.23
CA GLU A 291 13.76 -20.45 15.94
C GLU A 291 13.71 -21.61 14.95
N SER A 292 14.64 -22.56 15.06
CA SER A 292 14.74 -23.70 14.13
C SER A 292 13.89 -24.91 14.54
N ILE A 293 13.22 -24.83 15.69
CA ILE A 293 12.38 -25.92 16.20
C ILE A 293 11.03 -25.83 15.49
N PRO A 294 10.59 -26.87 14.75
CA PRO A 294 9.31 -26.83 14.08
C PRO A 294 8.15 -26.87 15.08
N VAL A 295 7.09 -26.14 14.78
CA VAL A 295 5.92 -25.98 15.66
C VAL A 295 4.74 -26.75 15.08
N SER A 296 4.04 -27.51 15.92
CA SER A 296 2.80 -28.18 15.54
C SER A 296 1.62 -27.21 15.62
N LYS A 297 0.78 -27.18 14.59
CA LYS A 297 -0.44 -26.36 14.52
C LYS A 297 -1.66 -27.25 14.50
N LEU A 298 -2.67 -26.81 15.26
CA LEU A 298 -3.96 -27.47 15.40
C LEU A 298 -5.03 -26.67 14.65
N PRO A 299 -6.12 -27.33 14.21
CA PRO A 299 -7.18 -26.66 13.49
C PRO A 299 -7.95 -25.72 14.44
N ILE A 300 -8.44 -24.62 13.90
CA ILE A 300 -9.21 -23.62 14.66
C ILE A 300 -10.55 -24.20 15.16
N THR A 301 -10.97 -23.78 16.35
CA THR A 301 -12.27 -24.11 16.98
C THR A 301 -13.25 -22.93 16.85
N ASP A 302 -14.56 -23.20 16.87
CA ASP A 302 -15.60 -22.15 16.75
C ASP A 302 -15.47 -21.07 17.84
N THR A 303 -15.04 -21.45 19.05
CA THR A 303 -14.77 -20.52 20.16
C THR A 303 -13.66 -19.54 19.82
N VAL A 304 -12.53 -20.06 19.33
CA VAL A 304 -11.35 -19.28 18.94
C VAL A 304 -11.69 -18.35 17.79
N LEU A 305 -12.46 -18.82 16.80
CA LEU A 305 -12.90 -18.00 15.67
C LEU A 305 -13.71 -16.77 16.11
N GLN A 306 -14.54 -16.90 17.14
CA GLN A 306 -15.30 -15.79 17.69
C GLN A 306 -14.42 -14.80 18.46
N MET A 307 -13.44 -15.29 19.21
CA MET A 307 -12.48 -14.45 19.92
C MET A 307 -11.44 -13.81 19.01
N LEU A 308 -11.30 -14.29 17.77
CA LEU A 308 -10.27 -13.86 16.84
C LEU A 308 -10.43 -12.38 16.47
N ASP A 309 -9.48 -11.58 16.96
CA ASP A 309 -9.32 -10.16 16.71
C ASP A 309 -8.02 -9.90 15.95
N PHE A 310 -8.16 -9.55 14.67
CA PHE A 310 -7.03 -9.25 13.78
C PHE A 310 -6.31 -7.94 14.14
N SER A 311 -6.92 -7.07 14.96
CA SER A 311 -6.27 -5.84 15.43
C SER A 311 -5.18 -6.09 16.48
N SER A 312 -5.26 -7.24 17.17
CA SER A 312 -4.29 -7.64 18.18
C SER A 312 -3.12 -8.42 17.56
N PRO A 313 -1.85 -8.11 17.91
CA PRO A 313 -0.69 -8.74 17.29
C PRO A 313 -0.37 -10.14 17.82
N ASN A 314 -0.87 -10.53 19.01
CA ASN A 314 -0.56 -11.82 19.64
C ASN A 314 -1.80 -12.43 20.30
N PHE A 315 -2.06 -13.70 19.98
CA PHE A 315 -2.94 -14.56 20.77
C PHE A 315 -2.11 -15.33 21.80
N SER A 316 -2.57 -15.37 23.05
CA SER A 316 -1.93 -16.20 24.06
C SER A 316 -2.38 -17.66 23.85
N PRO A 317 -1.47 -18.65 23.95
CA PRO A 317 -1.83 -20.06 23.83
C PRO A 317 -2.74 -20.55 24.98
N ASP A 318 -2.94 -19.75 26.02
CA ASP A 318 -3.83 -20.05 27.15
C ASP A 318 -5.32 -19.80 26.79
N ASP A 319 -5.61 -19.18 25.64
CA ASP A 319 -6.96 -18.93 25.12
C ASP A 319 -7.49 -20.04 24.16
N LEU A 320 -6.72 -21.12 23.96
CA LEU A 320 -7.03 -22.29 23.10
C LEU A 320 -7.59 -23.49 23.89
#